data_AF-A0A6G9IVT2-F1
#
_entry.id   AF-A0A6G9IVT2-F1
#
_cell.length_a   1.000
_cell.length_b   1.000
_cell.length_c   1.000
_cell.angle_alpha   90.00
_cell.angle_beta   90.00
_cell.angle_gamma   90.00
#
_symmetry.space_group_name_H-M   'P 1'
#
loop_
_entity.id
_entity.type
_entity.pdbx_description
1 polymer ?
#
loop_
_entity_poly.entity_id
_entity_poly.type
_entity_poly.pdbx_seq_one_letter_code
_entity_poly.pdbx_strand_id
1 'polypeptide(L)'
;MTDDSAGVLLVRASRALQDCEFRLRCIGGEDGCLEPLAEARRHCDEAERRSAPDDAETAATLAVLRAAAATFALWHCVDAEACCDFDDDDGTLLNGMCEEDAEGVSRPLAEQAVEAARAALHVDPGDALVPLYLGHALTWSGDREGAVHAYEEALRRDPWDSCARAALMHLDALPDGERTLPDGESWDEARFTKPRPELSHGRHGFVLLRLCSWVDNNNPDSGYFLFDSFAAARAFADEALTGDNFDFEDGDDEEEGAFLYVHRPGQPVAEYDLGSRVRIGSDGEPDRIDWPEVPDPVPLESPLPPGRPLRIGGRTCF
;
A
#
# COMPACT_ATOMS: atom_id res chain seq x y z
N MET A 1 -29.20 -12.23 -2.10
CA MET A 1 -28.13 -13.15 -1.66
C MET A 1 -26.84 -12.49 -2.08
N THR A 2 -26.10 -11.91 -1.14
CA THR A 2 -24.76 -11.38 -1.41
C THR A 2 -23.89 -12.53 -1.87
N ASP A 3 -23.23 -12.38 -3.01
CA ASP A 3 -22.19 -13.30 -3.46
C ASP A 3 -20.99 -13.13 -2.51
N ASP A 4 -20.90 -14.01 -1.52
CA ASP A 4 -19.86 -14.01 -0.50
C ASP A 4 -18.81 -15.09 -0.85
N SER A 5 -18.32 -15.09 -2.08
CA SER A 5 -17.17 -15.93 -2.45
C SER A 5 -15.92 -15.51 -1.66
N ALA A 6 -14.93 -16.41 -1.54
CA ALA A 6 -13.67 -16.09 -0.86
C ALA A 6 -13.02 -14.83 -1.44
N GLY A 7 -13.01 -14.69 -2.78
CA GLY A 7 -12.46 -13.50 -3.45
C GLY A 7 -13.16 -12.19 -3.08
N VAL A 8 -14.50 -12.18 -2.99
CA VAL A 8 -15.25 -10.98 -2.56
C VAL A 8 -14.91 -10.58 -1.12
N LEU A 9 -14.73 -11.56 -0.24
CA LEU A 9 -14.33 -11.33 1.15
C LEU A 9 -12.91 -10.78 1.25
N LEU A 10 -11.97 -11.28 0.43
CA LEU A 10 -10.61 -10.72 0.37
C LEU A 10 -10.60 -9.27 -0.09
N VAL A 11 -11.39 -8.91 -1.10
CA VAL A 11 -11.54 -7.50 -1.55
C VAL A 11 -12.10 -6.63 -0.42
N ARG A 12 -13.08 -7.11 0.35
CA ARG A 12 -13.59 -6.38 1.52
C ARG A 12 -12.54 -6.24 2.62
N ALA A 13 -11.73 -7.26 2.87
CA ALA A 13 -10.63 -7.18 3.82
C ALA A 13 -9.57 -6.15 3.38
N SER A 14 -9.20 -6.16 2.09
CA SER A 14 -8.27 -5.19 1.49
C SER A 14 -8.76 -3.76 1.69
N ARG A 15 -10.03 -3.48 1.35
CA ARG A 15 -10.65 -2.15 1.54
C ARG A 15 -10.70 -1.70 2.99
N ALA A 16 -10.98 -2.61 3.93
CA ALA A 16 -10.98 -2.27 5.34
C ALA A 16 -9.56 -1.93 5.84
N LEU A 17 -8.53 -2.61 5.34
CA LEU A 17 -7.13 -2.25 5.61
C LEU A 17 -6.69 -0.96 4.92
N GLN A 18 -7.25 -0.64 3.75
CA GLN A 18 -7.04 0.67 3.12
C GLN A 18 -7.56 1.80 4.02
N ASP A 19 -8.74 1.64 4.62
CA ASP A 19 -9.28 2.61 5.60
C ASP A 19 -8.38 2.70 6.85
N CYS A 20 -7.85 1.56 7.34
CA CYS A 20 -6.85 1.56 8.40
C CYS A 20 -5.61 2.38 8.04
N GLU A 21 -5.01 2.12 6.86
CA GLU A 21 -3.79 2.80 6.40
C GLU A 21 -4.00 4.30 6.31
N PHE A 22 -5.12 4.73 5.71
CA PHE A 22 -5.45 6.14 5.57
C PHE A 22 -5.60 6.82 6.93
N ARG A 23 -6.34 6.22 7.87
CA ARG A 23 -6.55 6.79 9.21
C ARG A 23 -5.26 6.91 10.00
N LEU A 24 -4.48 5.83 10.02
CA LEU A 24 -3.21 5.79 10.73
C LEU A 24 -2.24 6.85 10.20
N ARG A 25 -2.23 7.10 8.88
CA ARG A 25 -1.34 8.07 8.26
C ARG A 25 -1.82 9.52 8.33
N CYS A 26 -3.11 9.77 8.17
CA CYS A 26 -3.65 11.11 7.93
C CYS A 26 -4.41 11.71 9.12
N ILE A 27 -4.96 10.87 10.01
CA ILE A 27 -5.90 11.32 11.06
C ILE A 27 -5.29 11.13 12.46
N GLY A 28 -4.25 10.29 12.61
CA GLY A 28 -3.68 9.90 13.89
C GLY A 28 -4.43 8.71 14.51
N GLY A 29 -3.73 7.92 15.31
CA GLY A 29 -4.13 6.60 15.80
C GLY A 29 -5.18 6.60 16.91
N GLU A 30 -5.60 7.75 17.44
CA GLU A 30 -6.60 7.79 18.51
C GLU A 30 -8.04 7.50 18.03
N ASP A 31 -8.38 7.76 16.76
CA ASP A 31 -9.76 7.62 16.26
C ASP A 31 -9.90 6.70 15.03
N GLY A 32 -10.47 5.51 15.26
CA GLY A 32 -11.25 4.80 14.24
C GLY A 32 -10.54 3.73 13.39
N CYS A 33 -9.28 3.39 13.64
CA CYS A 33 -8.62 2.27 12.93
C CYS A 33 -9.05 0.87 13.43
N LEU A 34 -9.51 0.76 14.69
CA LEU A 34 -9.84 -0.54 15.31
C LEU A 34 -11.03 -1.25 14.66
N GLU A 35 -12.07 -0.51 14.26
CA GLU A 35 -13.26 -1.10 13.62
C GLU A 35 -12.95 -1.66 12.23
N PRO A 36 -12.34 -0.90 11.30
CA PRO A 36 -11.89 -1.44 10.01
C PRO A 36 -10.90 -2.60 10.17
N LEU A 37 -10.00 -2.54 11.16
CA LEU A 37 -9.06 -3.63 11.43
C LEU A 37 -9.77 -4.92 11.87
N ALA A 38 -10.79 -4.80 12.74
CA ALA A 38 -11.62 -5.93 13.15
C ALA A 38 -12.44 -6.49 11.98
N GLU A 39 -12.94 -5.62 11.11
CA GLU A 39 -13.62 -6.02 9.89
C GLU A 39 -12.71 -6.80 8.94
N ALA A 40 -11.49 -6.31 8.69
CA ALA A 40 -10.51 -6.97 7.85
C ALA A 40 -10.20 -8.39 8.34
N ARG A 41 -9.96 -8.55 9.64
CA ARG A 41 -9.69 -9.85 10.26
C ARG A 41 -10.86 -10.81 10.09
N ARG A 42 -12.08 -10.34 10.35
CA ARG A 42 -13.31 -11.14 10.19
C ARG A 42 -13.49 -11.62 8.75
N HIS A 43 -13.26 -10.74 7.77
CA HIS A 43 -13.35 -11.10 6.36
C HIS A 43 -12.26 -12.10 5.95
N CYS A 44 -11.02 -11.94 6.42
CA CYS A 44 -9.95 -12.91 6.21
C CYS A 44 -10.32 -14.30 6.75
N ASP A 45 -10.84 -14.37 7.98
CA ASP A 45 -11.21 -15.65 8.60
C ASP A 45 -12.38 -16.33 7.88
N GLU A 46 -13.34 -15.55 7.37
CA GLU A 46 -14.44 -16.09 6.57
C GLU A 46 -13.97 -16.52 5.17
N ALA A 47 -13.06 -15.77 4.55
CA ALA A 47 -12.48 -16.12 3.26
C ALA A 47 -11.68 -17.43 3.36
N GLU A 48 -10.92 -17.64 4.43
CA GLU A 48 -10.19 -18.89 4.69
C GLU A 48 -11.13 -20.09 4.88
N ARG A 49 -12.27 -19.92 5.56
CA ARG A 49 -13.27 -21.00 5.69
C ARG A 49 -13.89 -21.40 4.35
N ARG A 50 -13.90 -20.48 3.38
CA ARG A 50 -14.53 -20.66 2.07
C ARG A 50 -13.53 -20.97 0.95
N SER A 51 -12.23 -20.85 1.22
CA SER A 51 -11.19 -21.13 0.23
C SER A 51 -11.04 -22.63 0.00
N ALA A 52 -10.60 -23.00 -1.21
CA ALA A 52 -10.24 -24.38 -1.48
C ALA A 52 -8.90 -24.71 -0.79
N PRO A 53 -8.72 -25.93 -0.25
CA PRO A 53 -7.51 -26.30 0.50
C PRO A 53 -6.18 -26.14 -0.25
N ASP A 54 -6.21 -26.23 -1.59
CA ASP A 54 -5.02 -26.15 -2.46
C ASP A 54 -4.95 -24.82 -3.25
N ASP A 55 -5.75 -23.81 -2.86
CA ASP A 55 -5.73 -22.49 -3.50
C ASP A 55 -4.58 -21.63 -2.97
N ALA A 56 -3.42 -21.77 -3.63
CA ALA A 56 -2.19 -21.08 -3.25
C ALA A 56 -2.28 -19.54 -3.33
N GLU A 57 -3.00 -18.98 -4.30
CA GLU A 57 -3.12 -17.51 -4.44
C GLU A 57 -4.03 -16.94 -3.35
N THR A 58 -5.15 -17.59 -3.03
CA THR A 58 -5.97 -17.20 -1.88
C THR A 58 -5.20 -17.32 -0.58
N ALA A 59 -4.45 -18.40 -0.38
CA ALA A 59 -3.61 -18.58 0.81
C ALA A 59 -2.52 -17.49 0.92
N ALA A 60 -1.88 -17.14 -0.19
CA ALA A 60 -0.90 -16.08 -0.24
C ALA A 60 -1.53 -14.72 0.09
N THR A 61 -2.65 -14.36 -0.52
CA THR A 61 -3.36 -13.11 -0.24
C THR A 61 -3.81 -13.03 1.22
N LEU A 62 -4.36 -14.10 1.78
CA LEU A 62 -4.71 -14.16 3.21
C LEU A 62 -3.50 -13.91 4.11
N ALA A 63 -2.36 -14.52 3.79
CA ALA A 63 -1.16 -14.36 4.60
C ALA A 63 -0.63 -12.91 4.56
N VAL A 64 -0.61 -12.28 3.38
CA VAL A 64 -0.20 -10.87 3.24
C VAL A 64 -1.18 -9.92 3.93
N LEU A 65 -2.50 -10.11 3.77
CA LEU A 65 -3.51 -9.31 4.47
C LEU A 65 -3.40 -9.44 6.00
N ARG A 66 -3.10 -10.65 6.51
CA ARG A 66 -2.87 -10.87 7.95
C ARG A 66 -1.59 -10.19 8.44
N ALA A 67 -0.52 -10.19 7.64
CA ALA A 67 0.70 -9.45 7.96
C ALA A 67 0.46 -7.93 7.99
N ALA A 68 -0.30 -7.40 7.03
CA ALA A 68 -0.72 -6.00 7.02
C ALA A 68 -1.57 -5.65 8.26
N ALA A 69 -2.59 -6.46 8.56
CA ALA A 69 -3.44 -6.27 9.74
C ALA A 69 -2.64 -6.30 11.05
N ALA A 70 -1.70 -7.24 11.20
CA ALA A 70 -0.85 -7.30 12.39
C ALA A 70 0.07 -6.07 12.51
N THR A 71 0.60 -5.58 11.39
CA THR A 71 1.42 -4.36 11.35
C THR A 71 0.61 -3.13 11.71
N PHE A 72 -0.63 -2.99 11.21
CA PHE A 72 -1.50 -1.87 11.54
C PHE A 72 -2.01 -1.92 12.99
N ALA A 73 -2.20 -3.13 13.54
CA ALA A 73 -2.49 -3.30 14.97
C ALA A 73 -1.31 -2.82 15.84
N LEU A 74 -0.08 -3.19 15.46
CA LEU A 74 1.13 -2.72 16.13
C LEU A 74 1.25 -1.20 16.05
N TRP A 75 1.07 -0.63 14.85
CA TRP A 75 1.14 0.82 14.65
C TRP A 75 0.09 1.56 15.47
N HIS A 76 -1.16 1.13 15.47
CA HIS A 76 -2.18 1.73 16.33
C HIS A 76 -1.80 1.71 17.81
N CYS A 77 -1.25 0.59 18.31
CA CYS A 77 -0.82 0.49 19.71
C CYS A 77 0.37 1.41 20.02
N VAL A 78 1.36 1.48 19.12
CA VAL A 78 2.51 2.37 19.25
C VAL A 78 2.08 3.84 19.32
N ASP A 79 1.15 4.23 18.46
CA ASP A 79 0.68 5.60 18.36
C ASP A 79 -0.24 5.98 19.53
N ALA A 80 -1.25 5.16 19.81
CA ALA A 80 -2.31 5.48 20.77
C ALA A 80 -1.99 5.10 22.23
N GLU A 81 -1.14 4.10 22.46
CA GLU A 81 -0.87 3.56 23.80
C GLU A 81 0.57 3.77 24.25
N ALA A 82 1.56 3.60 23.36
CA ALA A 82 2.96 3.91 23.68
C ALA A 82 3.27 5.42 23.57
N CYS A 83 2.34 6.23 23.02
CA CYS A 83 2.44 7.69 22.89
C CYS A 83 3.80 8.15 22.31
N CYS A 84 4.29 7.44 21.30
CA CYS A 84 5.51 7.83 20.62
C CYS A 84 5.24 9.10 19.82
N ASP A 85 5.87 10.21 20.19
CA ASP A 85 5.73 11.48 19.48
C ASP A 85 6.49 11.39 18.15
N PHE A 86 5.75 11.16 17.07
CA PHE A 86 6.29 11.24 15.71
C PHE A 86 6.35 12.71 15.28
N ASP A 87 7.21 13.49 15.93
CA ASP A 87 7.51 14.86 15.52
C ASP A 87 8.16 14.84 14.12
N ASP A 88 7.39 15.26 13.12
CA ASP A 88 7.75 15.81 11.82
C ASP A 88 8.74 15.05 10.89
N ASP A 89 8.28 14.86 9.65
CA ASP A 89 9.05 14.73 8.40
C ASP A 89 10.00 13.53 8.17
N ASP A 90 10.39 12.77 9.18
CA ASP A 90 11.42 11.72 9.10
C ASP A 90 10.88 10.31 8.75
N GLY A 91 9.91 10.23 7.84
CA GLY A 91 9.63 9.03 7.07
C GLY A 91 9.35 7.75 7.88
N THR A 92 8.05 7.48 8.07
CA THR A 92 7.40 6.19 8.37
C THR A 92 7.36 5.67 9.80
N LEU A 93 6.17 5.15 10.12
CA LEU A 93 5.55 5.24 11.45
C LEU A 93 5.91 4.12 12.43
N LEU A 94 7.03 3.44 12.20
CA LEU A 94 7.50 2.36 13.07
C LEU A 94 9.04 2.31 13.22
N ASN A 95 9.75 3.38 12.84
CA ASN A 95 11.21 3.37 12.87
C ASN A 95 11.81 3.58 14.28
N GLY A 96 11.04 4.14 15.23
CA GLY A 96 11.47 4.44 16.60
C GLY A 96 11.58 3.24 17.55
N MET A 97 12.47 2.30 17.25
CA MET A 97 13.23 1.36 18.13
C MET A 97 12.65 0.83 19.48
N CYS A 98 11.36 0.89 19.81
CA CYS A 98 10.80 0.46 21.11
C CYS A 98 11.40 1.19 22.34
N GLU A 99 12.30 2.16 22.15
CA GLU A 99 12.95 2.89 23.26
C GLU A 99 11.92 3.67 24.09
N GLU A 100 10.79 4.02 23.46
CA GLU A 100 9.66 4.74 24.06
C GLU A 100 8.57 3.80 24.64
N ASP A 101 8.57 2.49 24.35
CA ASP A 101 7.63 1.51 24.93
C ASP A 101 8.17 0.96 26.27
N ALA A 102 8.33 1.85 27.25
CA ALA A 102 8.87 1.51 28.56
C ALA A 102 8.04 0.46 29.32
N GLU A 103 6.75 0.35 29.02
CA GLU A 103 5.82 -0.60 29.64
C GLU A 103 5.72 -1.93 28.87
N GLY A 104 6.27 -2.01 27.65
CA GLY A 104 6.25 -3.20 26.81
C GLY A 104 4.87 -3.55 26.28
N VAL A 105 3.99 -2.56 26.11
CA VAL A 105 2.58 -2.73 25.68
C VAL A 105 2.51 -3.21 24.23
N SER A 106 3.44 -2.75 23.39
CA SER A 106 3.51 -3.11 21.97
C SER A 106 4.11 -4.51 21.74
N ARG A 107 4.85 -5.05 22.71
CA ARG A 107 5.63 -6.29 22.54
C ARG A 107 4.80 -7.50 22.06
N PRO A 108 3.62 -7.81 22.63
CA PRO A 108 2.81 -8.92 22.13
C PRO A 108 2.32 -8.72 20.70
N LEU A 109 2.11 -7.46 20.27
CA LEU A 109 1.71 -7.13 18.90
C LEU A 109 2.91 -7.19 17.94
N ALA A 110 4.10 -6.77 18.38
CA ALA A 110 5.33 -6.92 17.62
C ALA A 110 5.64 -8.40 17.36
N GLU A 111 5.55 -9.25 18.38
CA GLU A 111 5.72 -10.71 18.23
C GLU A 111 4.69 -11.32 17.27
N GLN A 112 3.42 -10.90 17.36
CA GLN A 112 2.37 -11.31 16.42
C GLN A 112 2.65 -10.85 14.98
N ALA A 113 3.12 -9.62 14.78
CA ALA A 113 3.45 -9.08 13.48
C ALA A 113 4.66 -9.79 12.84
N VAL A 114 5.68 -10.11 13.64
CA VAL A 114 6.83 -10.93 13.19
C VAL A 114 6.36 -12.29 12.69
N GLU A 115 5.52 -13.00 13.46
CA GLU A 115 5.04 -14.32 13.07
C GLU A 115 4.12 -14.27 11.84
N ALA A 116 3.25 -13.27 11.75
CA ALA A 116 2.40 -13.07 10.57
C ALA A 116 3.23 -12.76 9.30
N ALA A 117 4.24 -11.89 9.41
CA ALA A 117 5.12 -11.56 8.30
C ALA A 117 5.98 -12.76 7.87
N ARG A 118 6.53 -13.53 8.82
CA ARG A 118 7.25 -14.78 8.52
C ARG A 118 6.35 -15.81 7.83
N ALA A 119 5.11 -15.95 8.27
CA ALA A 119 4.13 -16.84 7.65
C ALA A 119 3.81 -16.39 6.21
N ALA A 120 3.61 -15.08 5.99
CA ALA A 120 3.38 -14.52 4.67
C ALA A 120 4.58 -14.75 3.73
N LEU A 121 5.80 -14.54 4.23
CA LEU A 121 7.02 -14.76 3.46
C LEU A 121 7.25 -16.25 3.15
N HIS A 122 6.82 -17.15 4.05
CA HIS A 122 6.88 -18.58 3.80
C HIS A 122 5.94 -19.02 2.67
N VAL A 123 4.72 -18.47 2.66
CA VAL A 123 3.71 -18.76 1.62
C VAL A 123 4.09 -18.11 0.30
N ASP A 124 4.59 -16.88 0.32
CA ASP A 124 5.04 -16.14 -0.85
C ASP A 124 6.40 -15.48 -0.63
N PRO A 125 7.50 -16.19 -0.96
CA PRO A 125 8.84 -15.68 -0.79
C PRO A 125 9.18 -14.47 -1.66
N GLY A 126 8.38 -14.17 -2.69
CA GLY A 126 8.66 -13.10 -3.66
C GLY A 126 7.93 -11.79 -3.39
N ASP A 127 7.08 -11.72 -2.36
CA ASP A 127 6.26 -10.54 -2.09
C ASP A 127 7.11 -9.35 -1.58
N ALA A 128 7.04 -8.20 -2.23
CA ALA A 128 7.85 -7.03 -1.87
C ALA A 128 7.38 -6.31 -0.59
N LEU A 129 6.10 -6.45 -0.21
CA LEU A 129 5.50 -5.79 0.94
C LEU A 129 5.92 -6.47 2.26
N VAL A 130 6.02 -7.80 2.26
CA VAL A 130 6.21 -8.57 3.50
C VAL A 130 7.55 -8.30 4.22
N PRO A 131 8.71 -8.19 3.53
CA PRO A 131 9.97 -7.87 4.21
C PRO A 131 9.95 -6.52 4.93
N LEU A 132 9.25 -5.52 4.38
CA LEU A 132 9.07 -4.22 5.04
C LEU A 132 8.31 -4.39 6.37
N TYR A 133 7.19 -5.11 6.35
CA TYR A 133 6.42 -5.39 7.57
C TYR A 133 7.21 -6.20 8.59
N LEU A 134 8.02 -7.16 8.13
CA LEU A 134 8.93 -7.90 9.00
C LEU A 134 9.97 -6.96 9.64
N GLY A 135 10.54 -6.03 8.86
CA GLY A 135 11.47 -5.02 9.35
C GLY A 135 10.86 -4.13 10.43
N HIS A 136 9.65 -3.60 10.19
CA HIS A 136 8.94 -2.80 11.18
C HIS A 136 8.68 -3.59 12.47
N ALA A 137 8.17 -4.82 12.36
CA ALA A 137 7.88 -5.65 13.50
C ALA A 137 9.15 -6.04 14.29
N LEU A 138 10.25 -6.33 13.59
CA LEU A 138 11.53 -6.67 14.22
C LEU A 138 12.15 -5.47 14.94
N THR A 139 12.04 -4.28 14.36
CA THR A 139 12.46 -3.01 14.98
C THR A 139 11.77 -2.85 16.34
N TRP A 140 10.45 -3.05 16.39
CA TRP A 140 9.67 -2.97 17.63
C TRP A 140 9.90 -4.13 18.60
N SER A 141 10.29 -5.31 18.11
CA SER A 141 10.69 -6.42 18.99
C SER A 141 12.09 -6.24 19.60
N GLY A 142 12.85 -5.22 19.17
CA GLY A 142 14.23 -4.97 19.56
C GLY A 142 15.28 -5.83 18.83
N ASP A 143 14.89 -6.58 17.80
CA ASP A 143 15.79 -7.37 16.96
C ASP A 143 16.35 -6.51 15.81
N ARG A 144 17.30 -5.62 16.15
CA ARG A 144 17.90 -4.69 15.20
C ARG A 144 18.57 -5.39 14.03
N GLU A 145 19.32 -6.47 14.27
CA GLU A 145 20.03 -7.20 13.20
C GLU A 145 19.02 -7.84 12.23
N GLY A 146 17.96 -8.46 12.76
CA GLY A 146 16.88 -8.98 11.94
C GLY A 146 16.14 -7.90 11.15
N ALA A 147 15.90 -6.73 11.76
CA ALA A 147 15.23 -5.61 11.12
C ALA A 147 16.04 -5.08 9.92
N VAL A 148 17.34 -4.84 10.10
CA VAL A 148 18.25 -4.40 9.02
C VAL A 148 18.17 -5.37 7.84
N HIS A 149 18.30 -6.68 8.10
CA HIS A 149 18.22 -7.68 7.05
C HIS A 149 16.88 -7.67 6.30
N ALA A 150 15.77 -7.47 7.02
CA ALA A 150 14.44 -7.41 6.43
C ALA A 150 14.23 -6.17 5.55
N TYR A 151 14.74 -5.01 5.96
CA TYR A 151 14.68 -3.79 5.14
C TYR A 151 15.62 -3.82 3.94
N GLU A 152 16.83 -4.38 4.07
CA GLU A 152 17.71 -4.64 2.93
C GLU A 152 17.01 -5.52 1.89
N GLU A 153 16.30 -6.56 2.34
CA GLU A 153 15.52 -7.44 1.48
C GLU A 153 14.31 -6.72 0.85
N ALA A 154 13.67 -5.79 1.56
CA ALA A 154 12.63 -4.92 1.00
C ALA A 154 13.19 -4.06 -0.14
N LEU A 155 14.32 -3.36 0.06
CA LEU A 155 14.98 -2.57 -0.98
C LEU A 155 15.51 -3.42 -2.13
N ARG A 156 15.94 -4.66 -1.88
CA ARG A 156 16.35 -5.58 -2.94
C ARG A 156 15.17 -5.97 -3.85
N ARG A 157 13.93 -5.95 -3.34
CA ARG A 157 12.71 -6.27 -4.09
C ARG A 157 12.09 -5.03 -4.73
N ASP A 158 12.05 -3.92 -4.00
CA ASP A 158 11.65 -2.60 -4.48
C ASP A 158 12.73 -1.57 -4.11
N PRO A 159 13.68 -1.29 -5.01
CA PRO A 159 14.73 -0.30 -4.77
C PRO A 159 14.20 1.13 -4.59
N TRP A 160 12.93 1.41 -4.87
CA TRP A 160 12.33 2.74 -4.70
C TRP A 160 11.54 2.86 -3.39
N ASP A 161 11.55 1.83 -2.52
CA ASP A 161 10.83 1.87 -1.26
C ASP A 161 11.45 2.90 -0.29
N SER A 162 10.87 4.10 -0.28
CA SER A 162 11.30 5.20 0.57
C SER A 162 11.22 4.88 2.06
N CYS A 163 10.33 3.98 2.46
CA CYS A 163 10.09 3.64 3.86
C CYS A 163 11.15 2.66 4.36
N ALA A 164 11.46 1.62 3.58
CA ALA A 164 12.57 0.70 3.90
C ALA A 164 13.91 1.45 3.98
N ARG A 165 14.14 2.39 3.06
CA ARG A 165 15.31 3.26 3.08
C ARG A 165 15.34 4.16 4.32
N ALA A 166 14.24 4.84 4.66
CA ALA A 166 14.16 5.68 5.86
C ALA A 166 14.44 4.86 7.13
N ALA A 167 13.90 3.64 7.21
CA ALA A 167 14.16 2.74 8.32
C ALA A 167 15.65 2.35 8.43
N LEU A 168 16.31 2.03 7.31
CA LEU A 168 17.75 1.77 7.31
C LEU A 168 18.59 3.01 7.65
N MET A 169 18.14 4.22 7.26
CA MET A 169 18.79 5.48 7.67
C MET A 169 18.73 5.61 9.19
N HIS A 170 17.53 5.45 9.75
CA HIS A 170 17.28 5.55 11.19
C HIS A 170 18.09 4.52 11.98
N LEU A 171 18.27 3.31 11.43
CA LEU A 171 19.07 2.27 12.03
C LEU A 171 20.58 2.44 11.80
N ASP A 172 21.07 3.52 11.17
CA ASP A 172 22.48 3.69 10.79
C ASP A 172 23.04 2.48 9.98
N ALA A 173 22.21 1.92 9.11
CA ALA A 173 22.48 0.67 8.40
C ALA A 173 22.26 0.77 6.88
N LEU A 174 22.15 2.00 6.33
CA LEU A 174 22.13 2.17 4.89
C LEU A 174 23.45 1.70 4.24
N PRO A 175 23.40 0.96 3.12
CA PRO A 175 24.59 0.57 2.38
C PRO A 175 25.44 1.78 1.93
N ASP A 176 26.73 1.74 2.22
CA ASP A 176 27.68 2.77 1.77
C ASP A 176 27.72 2.89 0.23
N GLY A 177 27.52 4.11 -0.28
CA GLY A 177 27.65 4.42 -1.72
C GLY A 177 26.37 4.26 -2.55
N GLU A 178 25.30 3.73 -1.99
CA GLU A 178 23.98 3.66 -2.62
C GLU A 178 23.19 4.91 -2.24
N ARG A 179 23.58 6.08 -2.77
CA ARG A 179 22.78 7.32 -2.68
C ARG A 179 21.94 7.63 -3.93
N THR A 180 21.93 6.69 -4.87
CA THR A 180 21.29 6.82 -6.17
C THR A 180 20.42 5.61 -6.43
N LEU A 181 19.20 5.85 -6.88
CA LEU A 181 18.29 4.84 -7.40
C LEU A 181 18.87 4.13 -8.63
N PRO A 182 18.31 2.97 -9.06
CA PRO A 182 18.83 2.23 -10.21
C PRO A 182 18.84 2.99 -11.54
N ASP A 183 18.03 4.05 -11.68
CA ASP A 183 18.00 4.94 -12.85
C ASP A 183 18.94 6.15 -12.73
N GLY A 184 19.64 6.29 -11.60
CA GLY A 184 20.56 7.38 -11.31
C GLY A 184 19.94 8.58 -10.61
N GLU A 185 18.64 8.58 -10.32
CA GLU A 185 17.99 9.64 -9.52
C GLU A 185 18.51 9.63 -8.08
N SER A 186 18.60 10.82 -7.47
CA SER A 186 18.93 10.94 -6.05
C SER A 186 17.77 10.46 -5.20
N TRP A 187 18.08 9.81 -4.09
CA TRP A 187 17.07 9.44 -3.07
C TRP A 187 16.28 10.61 -2.52
N ASP A 188 16.86 11.81 -2.49
CA ASP A 188 16.20 13.03 -2.02
C ASP A 188 15.08 13.46 -2.99
N GLU A 189 15.26 13.20 -4.28
CA GLU A 189 14.27 13.45 -5.33
C GLU A 189 13.23 12.30 -5.39
N ALA A 190 13.66 11.07 -5.06
CA ALA A 190 12.86 9.85 -5.09
C ALA A 190 11.68 9.77 -4.12
N ARG A 191 11.64 10.62 -3.06
CA ARG A 191 10.58 10.54 -2.03
C ARG A 191 9.18 10.80 -2.62
N PHE A 192 9.12 11.47 -3.77
CA PHE A 192 7.88 11.94 -4.39
C PHE A 192 7.72 11.50 -5.87
N THR A 193 8.68 10.74 -6.40
CA THR A 193 8.62 10.31 -7.80
C THR A 193 7.56 9.24 -8.01
N LYS A 194 6.86 9.36 -9.15
CA LYS A 194 5.79 8.48 -9.66
C LYS A 194 5.92 7.01 -9.24
N PRO A 195 4.80 6.32 -8.94
CA PRO A 195 4.81 4.88 -8.74
C PRO A 195 5.61 4.20 -9.85
N ARG A 196 6.59 3.39 -9.49
CA ARG A 196 7.38 2.58 -10.44
C ARG A 196 7.01 1.11 -10.30
N PRO A 197 5.79 0.71 -10.72
CA PRO A 197 5.29 -0.64 -10.53
C PRO A 197 6.04 -1.68 -11.36
N GLU A 198 6.99 -1.31 -12.22
CA GLU A 198 7.76 -2.27 -13.04
C GLU A 198 8.50 -3.33 -12.20
N LEU A 199 8.71 -3.06 -10.90
CA LEU A 199 9.53 -3.90 -10.03
C LEU A 199 8.77 -4.54 -8.88
N SER A 200 7.64 -3.97 -8.50
CA SER A 200 6.78 -4.59 -7.52
C SER A 200 5.86 -5.60 -8.18
N HIS A 201 6.15 -6.88 -7.91
CA HIS A 201 5.24 -7.99 -8.17
C HIS A 201 5.02 -8.33 -9.66
N GLY A 202 6.12 -8.42 -10.43
CA GLY A 202 6.16 -8.69 -11.87
C GLY A 202 5.51 -9.99 -12.40
N ARG A 203 4.81 -10.78 -11.55
CA ARG A 203 4.11 -12.01 -11.97
C ARG A 203 2.61 -11.81 -12.25
N HIS A 204 2.00 -10.73 -11.75
CA HIS A 204 0.57 -10.46 -11.93
C HIS A 204 0.32 -9.20 -12.74
N GLY A 205 -0.70 -9.22 -13.59
CA GLY A 205 -1.22 -8.02 -14.24
C GLY A 205 -2.19 -7.28 -13.32
N PHE A 206 -2.05 -5.96 -13.21
CA PHE A 206 -2.97 -5.12 -12.45
C PHE A 206 -3.13 -3.75 -13.08
N VAL A 207 -4.17 -3.05 -12.64
CA VAL A 207 -4.35 -1.62 -12.90
C VAL A 207 -4.25 -0.89 -11.57
N LEU A 208 -3.41 0.12 -11.52
CA LEU A 208 -3.27 1.01 -10.38
C LEU A 208 -3.85 2.37 -10.76
N LEU A 209 -4.84 2.84 -10.00
CA LEU A 209 -5.37 4.18 -10.12
C LEU A 209 -4.84 5.03 -8.96
N ARG A 210 -4.25 6.17 -9.29
CA ARG A 210 -3.87 7.21 -8.34
C ARG A 210 -4.85 8.37 -8.47
N LEU A 211 -5.52 8.72 -7.37
CA LEU A 211 -6.40 9.89 -7.30
C LEU A 211 -5.90 10.81 -6.19
N CYS A 212 -5.83 12.11 -6.49
CA CYS A 212 -5.54 13.12 -5.48
C CYS A 212 -6.81 13.41 -4.65
N SER A 213 -6.64 13.70 -3.37
CA SER A 213 -7.70 14.13 -2.45
C SER A 213 -7.10 15.09 -1.44
N TRP A 214 -7.86 16.09 -1.02
CA TRP A 214 -7.41 17.02 0.03
C TRP A 214 -7.82 16.48 1.40
N VAL A 215 -6.83 16.22 2.27
CA VAL A 215 -7.08 15.83 3.67
C VAL A 215 -7.56 17.05 4.46
N ASP A 216 -6.93 18.19 4.21
CA ASP A 216 -7.36 19.52 4.62
C ASP A 216 -6.91 20.55 3.58
N ASN A 217 -7.18 21.84 3.81
CA ASN A 217 -6.89 22.91 2.85
C ASN A 217 -5.40 23.07 2.46
N ASN A 218 -4.48 22.44 3.19
CA ASN A 218 -3.04 22.59 3.02
C ASN A 218 -2.32 21.25 2.81
N ASN A 219 -3.02 20.11 2.87
CA ASN A 219 -2.40 18.80 2.85
C ASN A 219 -3.06 17.90 1.78
N PRO A 220 -2.56 17.92 0.54
CA PRO A 220 -3.02 17.00 -0.49
C PRO A 220 -2.47 15.60 -0.21
N ASP A 221 -3.29 14.59 -0.47
CA ASP A 221 -2.93 13.19 -0.37
C ASP A 221 -3.31 12.43 -1.63
N SER A 222 -2.52 11.41 -1.97
CA SER A 222 -2.81 10.51 -3.09
C SER A 222 -3.29 9.16 -2.58
N GLY A 223 -4.52 8.82 -2.93
CA GLY A 223 -5.08 7.48 -2.79
C GLY A 223 -4.61 6.57 -3.94
N TYR A 224 -4.22 5.34 -3.60
CA TYR A 224 -3.75 4.32 -4.54
C TYR A 224 -4.66 3.10 -4.49
N PHE A 225 -5.31 2.80 -5.61
CA PHE A 225 -6.35 1.77 -5.73
C PHE A 225 -5.96 0.71 -6.75
N LEU A 226 -5.96 -0.55 -6.35
CA LEU A 226 -5.64 -1.69 -7.21
C LEU A 226 -6.89 -2.35 -7.78
N PHE A 227 -6.79 -2.74 -9.05
CA PHE A 227 -7.83 -3.45 -9.77
C PHE A 227 -7.26 -4.61 -10.56
N ASP A 228 -8.04 -5.69 -10.62
CA ASP A 228 -7.77 -6.88 -11.45
C ASP A 228 -8.06 -6.65 -12.95
N SER A 229 -8.65 -5.50 -13.29
CA SER A 229 -9.12 -5.20 -14.63
C SER A 229 -9.26 -3.69 -14.88
N PHE A 230 -9.00 -3.29 -16.12
CA PHE A 230 -9.20 -1.91 -16.58
C PHE A 230 -10.67 -1.47 -16.48
N ALA A 231 -11.60 -2.38 -16.71
CA ALA A 231 -13.03 -2.10 -16.61
C ALA A 231 -13.44 -1.71 -15.18
N ALA A 232 -12.91 -2.40 -14.15
CA ALA A 232 -13.17 -2.07 -12.76
C ALA A 232 -12.57 -0.72 -12.37
N ALA A 233 -11.32 -0.46 -12.78
CA ALA A 233 -10.65 0.82 -12.54
C ALA A 233 -11.42 1.99 -13.19
N ARG A 234 -11.88 1.81 -14.42
CA ARG A 234 -12.70 2.80 -15.14
C ARG A 234 -14.02 3.07 -14.43
N ALA A 235 -14.75 2.04 -14.04
CA ALA A 235 -16.02 2.20 -13.34
C ALA A 235 -15.84 2.97 -12.01
N PHE A 236 -14.78 2.66 -11.27
CA PHE A 236 -14.45 3.36 -10.03
C PHE A 236 -14.07 4.83 -10.29
N ALA A 237 -13.23 5.12 -11.27
CA ALA A 237 -12.84 6.48 -11.62
C ALA A 237 -14.03 7.33 -12.12
N ASP A 238 -14.91 6.75 -12.94
CA ASP A 238 -16.13 7.41 -13.41
C ASP A 238 -17.09 7.72 -12.24
N GLU A 239 -17.19 6.85 -11.24
CA GLU A 239 -17.96 7.10 -10.01
C GLU A 239 -17.29 8.20 -9.15
N ALA A 240 -15.97 8.10 -8.96
CA ALA A 240 -15.18 9.05 -8.18
C ALA A 240 -15.22 10.47 -8.76
N LEU A 241 -15.27 10.61 -10.09
CA LEU A 241 -15.39 11.91 -10.78
C LEU A 241 -16.65 12.68 -10.37
N THR A 242 -17.73 11.96 -10.04
CA THR A 242 -19.01 12.57 -9.65
C THR A 242 -19.13 12.84 -8.15
N GLY A 243 -18.13 12.45 -7.36
CA GLY A 243 -18.11 12.65 -5.92
C GLY A 243 -17.16 13.77 -5.50
N ASP A 244 -17.37 14.32 -4.31
CA ASP A 244 -16.58 15.43 -3.78
C ASP A 244 -15.25 14.98 -3.12
N ASN A 245 -14.90 13.69 -3.23
CA ASN A 245 -13.82 13.08 -2.45
C ASN A 245 -12.44 13.22 -3.12
N PHE A 246 -12.39 13.43 -4.44
CA PHE A 246 -11.15 13.38 -5.21
C PHE A 246 -11.03 14.58 -6.13
N ASP A 247 -9.81 15.10 -6.22
CA ASP A 247 -9.43 16.12 -7.15
C ASP A 247 -8.84 15.48 -8.41
N PHE A 248 -9.46 15.81 -9.53
CA PHE A 248 -9.09 15.31 -10.85
C PHE A 248 -8.36 16.37 -11.69
N GLU A 249 -8.33 17.63 -11.25
CA GLU A 249 -7.68 18.70 -11.99
C GLU A 249 -6.15 18.59 -11.88
N ASP A 250 -5.45 19.00 -12.96
CA ASP A 250 -4.01 19.24 -12.90
C ASP A 250 -3.81 20.43 -11.96
N GLY A 251 -3.17 20.18 -10.83
CA GLY A 251 -2.63 21.27 -10.04
C GLY A 251 -1.29 21.76 -10.61
N ASP A 252 -0.68 22.76 -9.97
CA ASP A 252 0.47 23.48 -10.54
C ASP A 252 1.76 22.62 -10.59
N ASP A 253 1.77 21.47 -9.90
CA ASP A 253 2.90 20.54 -9.79
C ASP A 253 2.56 19.11 -10.29
N GLU A 254 3.57 18.33 -10.73
CA GLU A 254 3.43 16.93 -11.22
C GLU A 254 2.85 15.94 -10.17
N GLU A 255 2.63 16.43 -8.95
CA GLU A 255 2.08 15.72 -7.79
C GLU A 255 0.55 15.84 -7.69
N GLU A 256 -0.09 16.70 -8.46
CA GLU A 256 -1.52 16.95 -8.40
C GLU A 256 -2.23 16.28 -9.59
N GLY A 257 -3.42 15.69 -9.38
CA GLY A 257 -4.23 15.08 -10.44
C GLY A 257 -4.34 13.54 -10.44
N ALA A 258 -5.04 13.02 -11.45
CA ALA A 258 -5.44 11.61 -11.56
C ALA A 258 -4.61 10.84 -12.61
N PHE A 259 -4.05 9.70 -12.20
CA PHE A 259 -3.22 8.86 -13.07
C PHE A 259 -3.65 7.40 -13.06
N LEU A 260 -3.54 6.76 -14.23
CA LEU A 260 -3.77 5.34 -14.39
C LEU A 260 -2.51 4.63 -14.88
N TYR A 261 -2.12 3.59 -14.17
CA TYR A 261 -1.01 2.74 -14.52
C TYR A 261 -1.51 1.33 -14.83
N VAL A 262 -1.10 0.77 -15.97
CA VAL A 262 -1.44 -0.60 -16.36
C VAL A 262 -0.17 -1.43 -16.40
N HIS A 263 -0.03 -2.33 -15.42
CA HIS A 263 1.08 -3.25 -15.33
C HIS A 263 0.72 -4.59 -16.01
N ARG A 264 1.64 -5.09 -16.84
CA ARG A 264 1.57 -6.43 -17.44
C ARG A 264 2.91 -7.13 -17.24
N PRO A 265 2.92 -8.39 -16.74
CA PRO A 265 4.15 -9.14 -16.58
C PRO A 265 5.04 -9.12 -17.82
N GLY A 266 6.29 -8.69 -17.66
CA GLY A 266 7.28 -8.65 -18.74
C GLY A 266 7.11 -7.51 -19.77
N GLN A 267 6.23 -6.54 -19.51
CA GLN A 267 6.07 -5.35 -20.34
C GLN A 267 6.34 -4.07 -19.53
N PRO A 268 6.79 -2.98 -20.18
CA PRO A 268 6.81 -1.66 -19.54
C PRO A 268 5.41 -1.27 -19.07
N VAL A 269 5.34 -0.57 -17.94
CA VAL A 269 4.07 -0.05 -17.42
C VAL A 269 3.55 1.01 -18.38
N ALA A 270 2.26 0.94 -18.70
CA ALA A 270 1.60 1.98 -19.46
C ALA A 270 1.00 3.02 -18.49
N GLU A 271 1.48 4.25 -18.56
CA GLU A 271 0.99 5.40 -17.80
C GLU A 271 0.01 6.22 -18.65
N TYR A 272 -1.12 6.61 -18.04
CA TYR A 272 -2.11 7.49 -18.62
C TYR A 272 -2.45 8.58 -17.59
N ASP A 273 -2.10 9.81 -17.92
CA ASP A 273 -2.64 11.00 -17.27
C ASP A 273 -4.13 11.11 -17.61
N LEU A 274 -4.97 10.98 -16.57
CA LEU A 274 -6.42 11.10 -16.66
C LEU A 274 -6.88 12.53 -16.42
N GLY A 275 -6.14 13.33 -15.63
CA GLY A 275 -6.50 14.71 -15.31
C GLY A 275 -6.62 15.56 -16.57
N SER A 276 -5.63 15.50 -17.46
CA SER A 276 -5.68 16.19 -18.76
C SER A 276 -6.77 15.69 -19.72
N ARG A 277 -7.48 14.62 -19.37
CA ARG A 277 -8.57 14.00 -20.15
C ARG A 277 -9.95 14.26 -19.57
N VAL A 278 -10.03 14.94 -18.42
CA VAL A 278 -11.30 15.33 -17.82
C VAL A 278 -11.93 16.42 -18.68
N ARG A 279 -13.19 16.21 -19.05
CA ARG A 279 -14.02 17.20 -19.73
C ARG A 279 -14.82 17.96 -18.70
N ILE A 280 -14.64 19.27 -18.68
CA ILE A 280 -15.43 20.18 -17.87
C ILE A 280 -16.77 20.46 -18.56
N GLY A 281 -17.85 20.31 -17.81
CA GLY A 281 -19.22 20.60 -18.19
C GLY A 281 -19.50 22.09 -18.34
N SER A 282 -20.71 22.43 -18.78
CA SER A 282 -21.12 23.84 -18.95
C SER A 282 -21.29 24.62 -17.64
N ASP A 283 -21.41 23.91 -16.53
CA ASP A 283 -21.49 24.40 -15.16
C ASP A 283 -20.11 24.67 -14.53
N GLY A 284 -19.03 24.27 -15.20
CA GLY A 284 -17.67 24.41 -14.68
C GLY A 284 -17.19 23.23 -13.86
N GLU A 285 -17.99 22.16 -13.74
CA GLU A 285 -17.66 20.97 -12.97
C GLU A 285 -17.18 19.83 -13.89
N PRO A 286 -16.40 18.86 -13.39
CA PRO A 286 -16.04 17.64 -14.14
C PRO A 286 -17.28 16.84 -14.60
N ASP A 287 -17.41 16.59 -15.91
CA ASP A 287 -18.55 15.85 -16.50
C ASP A 287 -18.18 14.40 -16.85
N ARG A 288 -17.04 14.20 -17.51
CA ARG A 288 -16.59 12.86 -17.92
C ARG A 288 -15.08 12.79 -18.18
N ILE A 289 -14.52 11.59 -18.11
CA ILE A 289 -13.16 11.30 -18.55
C ILE A 289 -13.19 10.83 -20.01
N ASP A 290 -12.46 11.50 -20.91
CA ASP A 290 -12.22 11.03 -22.27
C ASP A 290 -11.15 9.92 -22.24
N TRP A 291 -11.60 8.72 -21.89
CA TRP A 291 -10.75 7.55 -21.71
C TRP A 291 -9.84 7.30 -22.92
N PRO A 292 -8.53 7.07 -22.71
CA PRO A 292 -7.62 6.69 -23.78
C PRO A 292 -8.15 5.44 -24.50
N GLU A 293 -7.88 5.34 -25.79
CA GLU A 293 -7.94 4.05 -26.49
C GLU A 293 -6.85 3.15 -25.89
N VAL A 294 -7.15 2.57 -24.75
CA VAL A 294 -6.37 1.45 -24.24
C VAL A 294 -6.68 0.30 -25.19
N PRO A 295 -5.68 -0.33 -25.82
CA PRO A 295 -5.94 -1.45 -26.71
C PRO A 295 -6.84 -2.48 -25.99
N ASP A 296 -8.09 -2.58 -26.46
CA ASP A 296 -9.23 -3.31 -25.90
C ASP A 296 -9.16 -4.82 -26.27
N PRO A 297 -9.84 -5.74 -25.54
CA PRO A 297 -9.44 -6.29 -24.26
C PRO A 297 -8.83 -7.71 -24.43
N VAL A 298 -7.62 -7.91 -23.94
CA VAL A 298 -7.26 -9.23 -23.41
C VAL A 298 -7.40 -9.06 -21.89
N PRO A 299 -8.17 -9.91 -21.18
CA PRO A 299 -8.09 -9.91 -19.71
C PRO A 299 -6.63 -9.91 -19.31
N LEU A 300 -6.27 -9.19 -18.25
CA LEU A 300 -4.89 -9.16 -17.78
C LEU A 300 -4.40 -10.61 -17.66
N GLU A 301 -3.31 -10.94 -18.35
CA GLU A 301 -2.72 -12.26 -18.20
C GLU A 301 -2.26 -12.39 -16.75
N SER A 302 -2.73 -13.43 -16.06
CA SER A 302 -2.50 -13.64 -14.63
C SER A 302 -2.92 -12.40 -13.81
N PRO A 303 -4.22 -12.08 -13.74
CA PRO A 303 -4.67 -10.89 -13.01
C PRO A 303 -4.29 -11.00 -11.52
N LEU A 304 -4.09 -9.86 -10.89
CA LEU A 304 -3.85 -9.77 -9.47
C LEU A 304 -4.95 -10.50 -8.68
N PRO A 305 -4.59 -11.38 -7.72
CA PRO A 305 -5.59 -12.09 -6.94
C PRO A 305 -6.51 -11.10 -6.18
N PRO A 306 -7.80 -11.44 -5.99
CA PRO A 306 -8.75 -10.54 -5.33
C PRO A 306 -8.25 -10.10 -3.95
N GLY A 307 -8.19 -8.79 -3.72
CA GLY A 307 -7.79 -8.19 -2.44
C GLY A 307 -6.31 -8.34 -2.10
N ARG A 308 -5.44 -8.66 -3.07
CA ARG A 308 -4.00 -8.72 -2.86
C ARG A 308 -3.41 -7.31 -2.79
N PRO A 309 -2.89 -6.85 -1.64
CA PRO A 309 -2.20 -5.59 -1.58
C PRO A 309 -0.82 -5.69 -2.25
N LEU A 310 -0.32 -4.58 -2.77
CA LEU A 310 1.01 -4.46 -3.36
C LEU A 310 1.77 -3.30 -2.74
N ARG A 311 3.09 -3.39 -2.74
CA ARG A 311 3.98 -2.32 -2.30
C ARG A 311 4.51 -1.56 -3.51
N ILE A 312 4.14 -0.30 -3.73
CA ILE A 312 4.57 0.43 -4.93
C ILE A 312 5.03 1.83 -4.53
N GLY A 313 6.29 2.17 -4.79
CA GLY A 313 6.81 3.54 -4.61
C GLY A 313 6.67 4.04 -3.17
N GLY A 314 6.92 3.18 -2.19
CA GLY A 314 6.77 3.55 -0.77
C GLY A 314 5.33 3.57 -0.26
N ARG A 315 4.32 3.16 -1.06
CA ARG A 315 2.91 3.10 -0.66
C ARG A 315 2.39 1.66 -0.68
N THR A 316 1.56 1.32 0.29
CA THR A 316 0.80 0.06 0.27
C THR A 316 -0.49 0.32 -0.48
N CYS A 317 -0.64 -0.30 -1.64
CA CYS A 317 -1.82 -0.17 -2.50
C CYS A 317 -2.75 -1.35 -2.24
N PHE A 318 -4.07 -1.09 -2.17
CA PHE A 318 -5.10 -2.06 -1.78
C PHE A 318 -6.17 -2.27 -2.85
#